data_AF-A0A535HW96-F1
#
_entry.id   AF-A0A535HW96-F1
#
_cell.length_a   1.000
_cell.length_b   1.000
_cell.length_c   1.000
_cell.angle_alpha   90.00
_cell.angle_beta   90.00
_cell.angle_gamma   90.00
#
_symmetry.space_group_name_H-M   'P 1'
#
loop_
_entity.id
_entity.type
_entity.pdbx_description
1 polymer ?
#
loop_
_entity_poly.entity_id
_entity_poly.type
_entity_poly.pdbx_seq_one_letter_code
_entity_poly.pdbx_strand_id
1 'polypeptide(L)'
;MNTPSAARRVRVAALLLVVAAFSLELGALAAVHGARSWAASLGSRGDFAGAVAVDRVVAARSGALYLLAGRVGATGIQVGPTQLDWARSLAARGQVEAALAVLDGAEPTVQPQARRLRAEIALDGARAADSRGAFDVALRRLDLLAQGDAPADLATRAASLRPVYVLAAARALLGRGRAADAVAAIDGEISRAGAGAGSPLPGLLPAALLAAGRAALAANDEQTARLYLPRLVDSFPGRPESQPARVLLATPQPVAGTLVQADGTPVSGTAVRLGSHFRQVGNGYITSQPYYTAGTDGGGDFTVGAVPLGGPYVLEVLEPQGWTTIVDGSGHPAHPVTVDPLTPVDLTFVVVPR
;
A
#
# COMPACT_ATOMS: atom_id res chain seq x y z
N MET A 1 -17.75 41.14 -6.32
CA MET A 1 -16.56 41.95 -6.01
C MET A 1 -16.37 41.97 -4.50
N ASN A 2 -15.48 41.13 -3.97
CA ASN A 2 -15.23 41.05 -2.53
C ASN A 2 -14.39 42.25 -2.08
N THR A 3 -15.02 43.16 -1.36
CA THR A 3 -14.35 44.26 -0.67
C THR A 3 -13.39 43.68 0.38
N PRO A 4 -12.08 44.00 0.35
CA PRO A 4 -11.18 43.58 1.41
C PRO A 4 -11.65 44.19 2.74
N SER A 5 -11.68 43.37 3.81
CA SER A 5 -12.13 43.76 5.15
C SER A 5 -11.35 44.99 5.65
N ALA A 6 -12.01 45.85 6.42
CA ALA A 6 -11.44 47.10 6.93
C ALA A 6 -10.10 46.90 7.66
N ALA A 7 -9.93 45.78 8.37
CA ALA A 7 -8.69 45.41 9.04
C ALA A 7 -7.49 45.22 8.07
N ARG A 8 -7.73 44.68 6.87
CA ARG A 8 -6.69 44.48 5.85
C ARG A 8 -6.29 45.80 5.20
N ARG A 9 -7.24 46.73 5.03
CA ARG A 9 -6.98 48.09 4.52
C ARG A 9 -6.22 48.95 5.52
N VAL A 10 -6.55 48.84 6.81
CA VAL A 10 -5.83 49.54 7.89
C VAL A 10 -4.40 49.03 8.05
N ARG A 11 -4.17 47.71 7.93
CA ARG A 11 -2.81 47.15 7.97
C ARG A 11 -1.96 47.58 6.78
N VAL A 12 -2.53 47.59 5.57
CA VAL A 12 -1.83 48.06 4.35
C VAL A 12 -1.58 49.57 4.40
N ALA A 13 -2.53 50.35 4.92
CA ALA A 13 -2.38 51.79 5.10
C ALA A 13 -1.33 52.13 6.16
N ALA A 14 -1.30 51.41 7.30
CA ALA A 14 -0.25 51.57 8.30
C ALA A 14 1.13 51.18 7.76
N LEU A 15 1.21 50.12 6.95
CA LEU A 15 2.44 49.70 6.27
C LEU A 15 2.94 50.79 5.31
N LEU A 16 2.04 51.37 4.51
CA LEU A 16 2.37 52.45 3.56
C LEU A 16 2.74 53.77 4.25
N LEU A 17 2.11 54.08 5.38
CA LEU A 17 2.33 55.33 6.13
C LEU A 17 3.67 55.29 6.88
N VAL A 18 4.03 54.14 7.44
CA VAL A 18 5.38 53.90 7.99
C VAL A 18 6.43 53.95 6.87
N VAL A 19 6.15 53.39 5.70
CA VAL A 19 7.01 53.41 4.51
C VAL A 19 7.20 54.82 3.94
N ALA A 20 6.22 55.71 4.06
CA ALA A 20 6.30 57.10 3.61
C ALA A 20 7.07 58.01 4.59
N ALA A 21 6.97 57.75 5.90
CA ALA A 21 7.63 58.56 6.94
C ALA A 21 9.18 58.42 6.96
N PHE A 22 9.75 57.46 6.24
CA PHE A 22 11.19 57.15 6.25
C PHE A 22 11.98 57.76 5.07
N SER A 23 11.45 58.79 4.41
CA SER A 23 11.96 59.32 3.13
C SER A 23 12.72 60.67 3.23
N LEU A 24 13.29 61.02 4.38
CA LEU A 24 14.06 62.27 4.56
C LEU A 24 15.50 61.99 5.06
N GLU A 25 16.48 62.53 4.33
CA GLU A 25 17.80 61.98 4.00
C GLU A 25 18.95 62.00 5.05
N LEU A 26 18.69 62.05 6.37
CA LEU A 26 19.77 61.87 7.37
C LEU A 26 19.49 60.80 8.43
N GLY A 27 18.38 60.06 8.30
CA GLY A 27 17.93 59.05 9.27
C GLY A 27 17.87 57.61 8.74
N ALA A 28 18.42 57.30 7.56
CA ALA A 28 18.21 55.99 6.91
C ALA A 28 18.68 54.80 7.79
N LEU A 29 19.76 54.95 8.56
CA LEU A 29 20.21 53.91 9.49
C LEU A 29 19.30 53.78 10.72
N ALA A 30 18.86 54.90 11.30
CA ALA A 30 17.92 54.90 12.43
C ALA A 30 16.54 54.35 12.03
N ALA A 31 16.09 54.67 10.81
CA ALA A 31 14.90 54.14 10.18
C ALA A 31 14.97 52.62 9.99
N VAL A 32 16.10 52.12 9.48
CA VAL A 32 16.36 50.68 9.36
C VAL A 32 16.43 50.01 10.73
N HIS A 33 17.05 50.63 11.74
CA HIS A 33 17.07 50.10 13.11
C HIS A 33 15.68 50.08 13.76
N GLY A 34 14.85 51.10 13.55
CA GLY A 34 13.46 51.15 14.02
C GLY A 34 12.56 50.14 13.32
N ALA A 35 12.71 49.97 12.00
CA ALA A 35 12.00 48.93 11.25
C ALA A 35 12.41 47.51 11.71
N ARG A 36 13.69 47.31 12.03
CA ARG A 36 14.19 46.05 12.59
C ARG A 36 13.67 45.76 13.99
N SER A 37 13.69 46.74 14.90
CA SER A 37 13.15 46.55 16.25
C SER A 37 11.64 46.29 16.21
N TRP A 38 10.94 46.90 15.25
CA TRP A 38 9.53 46.63 14.97
C TRP A 38 9.32 45.21 14.43
N ALA A 39 10.07 44.78 13.43
CA ALA A 39 10.01 43.41 12.90
C ALA A 39 10.30 42.37 14.00
N ALA A 40 11.32 42.59 14.82
CA ALA A 40 11.64 41.74 15.97
C ALA A 40 10.50 41.73 17.00
N SER A 41 9.87 42.88 17.26
CA SER A 41 8.70 42.95 18.14
C SER A 41 7.46 42.26 17.54
N LEU A 42 7.30 42.24 16.22
CA LEU A 42 6.22 41.48 15.58
C LEU A 42 6.49 39.98 15.71
N GLY A 43 7.73 39.55 15.48
CA GLY A 43 8.18 38.17 15.70
C GLY A 43 7.97 37.71 17.13
N SER A 44 8.34 38.51 18.13
CA SER A 44 8.15 38.16 19.55
C SER A 44 6.68 38.09 19.96
N ARG A 45 5.78 38.79 19.24
CA ARG A 45 4.32 38.71 19.42
C ARG A 45 3.68 37.62 18.56
N GLY A 46 4.45 36.86 17.79
CA GLY A 46 3.97 35.79 16.91
C GLY A 46 3.38 36.26 15.56
N ASP A 47 3.46 37.56 15.23
CA ASP A 47 3.09 38.08 13.91
C ASP A 47 4.26 37.96 12.92
N PHE A 48 4.59 36.72 12.61
CA PHE A 48 5.69 36.40 11.71
C PHE A 48 5.44 36.87 10.27
N ALA A 49 4.19 36.87 9.80
CA ALA A 49 3.85 37.37 8.47
C ALA A 49 4.12 38.88 8.35
N GLY A 50 3.77 39.64 9.40
CA GLY A 50 4.12 41.05 9.50
C GLY A 50 5.64 41.28 9.59
N ALA A 51 6.34 40.48 10.40
CA ALA A 51 7.79 40.56 10.54
C ALA A 51 8.51 40.33 9.19
N VAL A 52 8.16 39.26 8.46
CA VAL A 52 8.72 38.95 7.12
C VAL A 52 8.40 40.06 6.11
N ALA A 53 7.19 40.64 6.14
CA ALA A 53 6.83 41.73 5.25
C ALA A 53 7.70 42.98 5.49
N VAL A 54 7.92 43.34 6.76
CA VAL A 54 8.80 44.47 7.14
C VAL A 54 10.24 44.18 6.74
N ASP A 55 10.76 42.98 7.01
CA ASP A 55 12.12 42.59 6.64
C ASP A 55 12.35 42.62 5.12
N ARG A 56 11.37 42.20 4.31
CA ARG A 56 11.46 42.26 2.83
C ARG A 56 11.43 43.69 2.29
N VAL A 57 10.64 44.57 2.89
CA VAL A 57 10.62 46.00 2.52
C VAL A 57 11.96 46.66 2.85
N VAL A 58 12.54 46.34 4.01
CA VAL A 58 13.89 46.79 4.39
C VAL A 58 14.93 46.24 3.40
N ALA A 59 14.84 44.97 3.02
CA ALA A 59 15.73 44.36 2.03
C ALA A 59 15.68 45.06 0.66
N ALA A 60 14.48 45.30 0.13
CA ALA A 60 14.29 45.93 -1.18
C ALA A 60 14.80 47.38 -1.24
N ARG A 61 14.68 48.14 -0.15
CA ARG A 61 15.12 49.55 -0.08
C ARG A 61 16.60 49.72 0.27
N SER A 62 17.22 48.73 0.91
CA SER A 62 18.60 48.85 1.40
C SER A 62 19.67 48.37 0.40
N GLY A 63 19.28 47.71 -0.71
CA GLY A 63 20.19 46.99 -1.62
C GLY A 63 21.45 47.74 -2.09
N ALA A 64 21.37 49.02 -2.47
CA ALA A 64 22.54 49.77 -2.94
C ALA A 64 23.35 50.42 -1.80
N LEU A 65 22.69 50.86 -0.73
CA LEU A 65 23.32 51.51 0.44
C LEU A 65 23.97 50.49 1.40
N TYR A 66 23.53 49.23 1.35
CA TYR A 66 24.04 48.15 2.18
C TYR A 66 25.46 47.70 1.79
N LEU A 67 25.85 47.81 0.51
CA LEU A 67 27.23 47.56 0.08
C LEU A 67 28.23 48.54 0.73
N LEU A 68 27.78 49.74 1.09
CA LEU A 68 28.55 50.72 1.85
C LEU A 68 28.52 50.46 3.37
N ALA A 69 27.36 50.07 3.92
CA ALA A 69 27.20 49.82 5.35
C ALA A 69 27.80 48.47 5.83
N GLY A 70 27.95 47.49 4.93
CA GLY A 70 28.55 46.18 5.23
C GLY A 70 30.02 46.22 5.65
N ARG A 71 30.72 47.34 5.41
CA ARG A 71 32.08 47.59 5.95
C ARG A 71 32.10 48.01 7.42
N VAL A 72 30.96 48.37 8.01
CA VAL A 72 30.86 49.01 9.35
C VAL A 72 30.07 48.14 10.36
N GLY A 73 29.91 46.85 10.10
CA GLY A 73 29.36 45.91 11.09
C GLY A 73 27.83 45.93 11.25
N ALA A 74 27.09 46.50 10.31
CA ALA A 74 25.62 46.39 10.30
C ALA A 74 25.21 44.95 9.99
N THR A 75 24.73 44.23 11.00
CA THR A 75 24.20 42.86 10.90
C THR A 75 23.14 42.74 9.80
N GLY A 76 23.19 41.66 9.02
CA GLY A 76 22.44 41.51 7.78
C GLY A 76 20.92 41.36 7.90
N ILE A 77 20.25 41.44 6.75
CA ILE A 77 18.80 41.24 6.57
C ILE A 77 18.38 39.88 7.14
N GLN A 78 17.33 39.87 7.98
CA GLN A 78 16.88 38.69 8.72
C GLN A 78 15.68 37.95 8.10
N VAL A 79 15.30 38.25 6.84
CA VAL A 79 14.15 37.59 6.15
C VAL A 79 14.24 36.06 6.28
N GLY A 80 15.39 35.47 5.97
CA GLY A 80 15.61 34.02 6.07
C GLY A 80 15.43 33.47 7.49
N PRO A 81 16.17 33.97 8.50
CA PRO A 81 15.97 33.58 9.91
C PRO A 81 14.52 33.75 10.40
N THR A 82 13.85 34.86 10.08
CA THR A 82 12.45 35.10 10.45
C THR A 82 11.51 34.07 9.79
N GLN A 83 11.77 33.64 8.55
CA GLN A 83 11.02 32.55 7.90
C GLN A 83 11.20 31.20 8.60
N LEU A 84 12.41 30.88 9.08
CA LEU A 84 12.68 29.65 9.83
C LEU A 84 11.91 29.64 11.16
N ASP A 85 11.91 30.75 11.91
CA ASP A 85 11.20 30.87 13.18
C ASP A 85 9.67 30.84 12.99
N TRP A 86 9.18 31.42 11.89
CA TRP A 86 7.78 31.30 11.52
C TRP A 86 7.38 29.84 11.28
N ALA A 87 8.17 29.11 10.49
CA ALA A 87 7.91 27.70 10.21
C ALA A 87 7.93 26.85 11.49
N ARG A 88 8.89 27.07 12.40
CA ARG A 88 8.92 26.41 13.72
C ARG A 88 7.66 26.69 14.55
N SER A 89 7.23 27.95 14.59
CA SER A 89 6.00 28.34 15.31
C SER A 89 4.75 27.68 14.73
N LEU A 90 4.66 27.56 13.40
CA LEU A 90 3.55 26.87 12.73
C LEU A 90 3.57 25.38 13.04
N ALA A 91 4.74 24.74 12.96
CA ALA A 91 4.90 23.32 13.28
C ALA A 91 4.55 23.01 14.74
N ALA A 92 4.98 23.84 15.69
CA ALA A 92 4.65 23.69 17.11
C ALA A 92 3.14 23.79 17.40
N ARG A 93 2.38 24.48 16.53
CA ARG A 93 0.91 24.57 16.59
C ARG A 93 0.20 23.45 15.81
N GLY A 94 0.94 22.46 15.31
CA GLY A 94 0.40 21.37 14.49
C GLY A 94 0.04 21.79 13.05
N GLN A 95 0.36 23.02 12.64
CA GLN A 95 0.11 23.53 11.29
C GLN A 95 1.24 23.11 10.34
N VAL A 96 1.43 21.80 10.19
CA VAL A 96 2.56 21.20 9.46
C VAL A 96 2.60 21.65 8.00
N GLU A 97 1.47 21.59 7.28
CA GLU A 97 1.43 22.01 5.87
C GLU A 97 1.75 23.49 5.68
N ALA A 98 1.28 24.35 6.58
CA ALA A 98 1.60 25.77 6.55
C ALA A 98 3.09 26.01 6.82
N ALA A 99 3.69 25.27 7.75
CA ALA A 99 5.11 25.33 8.04
C ALA A 99 5.96 24.92 6.81
N LEU A 100 5.57 23.83 6.13
CA LEU A 100 6.24 23.35 4.91
C LEU A 100 6.16 24.37 3.78
N ALA A 101 4.99 24.99 3.57
CA ALA A 101 4.81 26.02 2.55
C ALA A 101 5.67 27.27 2.79
N VAL A 102 5.89 27.67 4.06
CA VAL A 102 6.81 28.77 4.39
C VAL A 102 8.26 28.41 4.04
N LEU A 103 8.67 27.15 4.27
CA LEU A 103 10.02 26.68 3.98
C LEU A 103 10.28 26.51 2.48
N ASP A 104 9.27 26.17 1.68
CA ASP A 104 9.39 26.11 0.22
C ASP A 104 9.68 27.48 -0.41
N GLY A 105 9.27 28.57 0.25
CA GLY A 105 9.56 29.94 -0.15
C GLY A 105 10.74 30.59 0.58
N ALA A 106 11.63 29.81 1.20
CA ALA A 106 12.76 30.34 1.97
C ALA A 106 13.84 30.98 1.07
N GLU A 107 14.45 32.06 1.56
CA GLU A 107 15.55 32.75 0.85
C GLU A 107 16.73 31.81 0.56
N PRO A 108 17.43 31.97 -0.59
CA PRO A 108 18.55 31.10 -0.99
C PRO A 108 19.64 30.93 0.08
N THR A 109 19.90 31.97 0.88
CA THR A 109 20.93 32.00 1.91
C THR A 109 20.64 31.11 3.11
N VAL A 110 19.37 30.77 3.36
CA VAL A 110 18.95 29.87 4.46
C VAL A 110 18.44 28.52 3.96
N GLN A 111 18.56 28.24 2.66
CA GLN A 111 18.08 26.99 2.07
C GLN A 111 18.62 25.72 2.74
N PRO A 112 19.91 25.62 3.13
CA PRO A 112 20.39 24.47 3.90
C PRO A 112 19.65 24.26 5.23
N GLN A 113 19.40 25.33 5.97
CA GLN A 113 18.68 25.30 7.24
C GLN A 113 17.19 25.01 7.02
N ALA A 114 16.59 25.58 5.97
CA ALA A 114 15.21 25.33 5.60
C ALA A 114 14.98 23.86 5.22
N ARG A 115 15.90 23.27 4.44
CA ARG A 115 15.88 21.83 4.11
C ARG A 115 15.98 20.95 5.35
N ARG A 116 16.89 21.26 6.27
CA ARG A 116 17.00 20.53 7.55
C ARG A 116 15.72 20.65 8.37
N LEU A 117 15.20 21.86 8.55
CA LEU A 117 13.99 22.09 9.33
C LEU A 117 12.75 21.42 8.70
N ARG A 118 12.65 21.44 7.36
CA ARG A 118 11.62 20.71 6.60
C ARG A 118 11.67 19.21 6.93
N ALA A 119 12.87 18.64 6.95
CA ALA A 119 13.07 17.24 7.26
C ALA A 119 12.75 16.91 8.73
N GLU A 120 13.14 17.76 9.67
CA GLU A 120 12.79 17.62 11.09
C GLU A 120 11.27 17.66 11.32
N ILE A 121 10.58 18.64 10.72
CA ILE A 121 9.12 18.75 10.79
C ILE A 121 8.42 17.53 10.19
N ALA A 122 8.90 17.01 9.05
CA ALA A 122 8.33 15.82 8.45
C ALA A 122 8.52 14.57 9.34
N LEU A 123 9.70 14.43 9.96
CA LEU A 123 10.00 13.32 10.86
C LEU A 123 9.14 13.34 12.13
N ASP A 124 8.99 14.50 12.76
CA ASP A 124 8.15 14.68 13.94
C ASP A 124 6.66 14.52 13.59
N GLY A 125 6.24 15.03 12.44
CA GLY A 125 4.90 14.79 11.89
C GLY A 125 4.62 13.30 11.67
N ALA A 126 5.61 12.53 11.20
CA ALA A 126 5.49 11.09 11.02
C ALA A 126 5.28 10.37 12.36
N ARG A 127 6.06 10.71 13.40
CA ARG A 127 5.90 10.16 14.76
C ARG A 127 4.55 10.51 15.37
N ALA A 128 4.09 11.75 15.19
CA ALA A 128 2.79 12.19 15.69
C ALA A 128 1.62 11.52 14.94
N ALA A 129 1.82 11.12 13.67
CA ALA A 129 0.84 10.35 12.93
C ALA A 129 0.81 8.88 13.38
N ASP A 130 1.98 8.28 13.60
CA ASP A 130 2.14 6.93 14.15
C ASP A 130 1.46 6.78 15.52
N SER A 131 1.68 7.72 16.45
CA SER A 131 1.04 7.70 17.78
C SER A 131 -0.48 7.80 17.75
N ARG A 132 -1.05 8.31 16.65
CA ARG A 132 -2.50 8.38 16.39
C ARG A 132 -3.03 7.20 15.57
N GLY A 133 -2.16 6.26 15.18
CA GLY A 133 -2.51 5.14 14.29
C GLY A 133 -2.76 5.55 12.83
N ALA A 134 -2.39 6.77 12.43
CA ALA A 134 -2.50 7.27 11.06
C ALA A 134 -1.25 6.87 10.25
N PHE A 135 -1.05 5.57 10.07
CA PHE A 135 0.17 5.00 9.50
C PHE A 135 0.39 5.38 8.02
N ASP A 136 -0.68 5.60 7.26
CA ASP A 136 -0.61 6.08 5.88
C ASP A 136 0.01 7.48 5.79
N VAL A 137 -0.38 8.37 6.72
CA VAL A 137 0.20 9.71 6.84
C VAL A 137 1.66 9.60 7.31
N ALA A 138 1.94 8.74 8.28
CA ALA A 138 3.30 8.53 8.78
C ALA A 138 4.26 8.06 7.69
N LEU A 139 3.88 7.03 6.92
CA LEU A 139 4.68 6.48 5.82
C LEU A 139 4.89 7.50 4.70
N ARG A 140 3.84 8.25 4.31
CA ARG A 140 3.95 9.31 3.30
C ARG A 140 4.96 10.39 3.71
N ARG A 141 5.02 10.74 5.00
CA ARG A 141 6.03 11.69 5.51
C ARG A 141 7.44 11.14 5.44
N LEU A 142 7.62 9.84 5.71
CA LEU A 142 8.92 9.19 5.53
C LEU A 142 9.32 9.10 4.05
N ASP A 143 8.36 8.91 3.13
CA ASP A 143 8.63 8.94 1.69
C ASP A 143 9.09 10.32 1.21
N LEU A 144 8.47 11.39 1.71
CA LEU A 144 8.92 12.77 1.44
C LEU A 144 10.37 13.02 1.90
N LEU A 145 10.80 12.38 2.99
CA LEU A 145 12.19 12.46 3.46
C LEU A 145 13.15 11.66 2.56
N ALA A 146 12.70 10.53 2.01
CA ALA A 146 13.51 9.68 1.16
C ALA A 146 13.67 10.23 -0.27
N GLN A 147 12.71 11.02 -0.76
CA GLN A 147 12.68 11.55 -2.13
C GLN A 147 13.25 12.97 -2.26
N GLY A 148 13.52 13.66 -1.15
CA GLY A 148 14.00 15.05 -1.15
C GLY A 148 15.48 15.22 -0.83
N ASP A 149 15.95 16.48 -0.87
CA ASP A 149 17.29 16.91 -0.42
C ASP A 149 17.41 16.90 1.12
N ALA A 150 16.90 15.86 1.79
CA ALA A 150 16.99 15.76 3.23
C ALA A 150 18.45 15.53 3.66
N PRO A 151 18.91 16.12 4.78
CA PRO A 151 20.19 15.78 5.37
C PRO A 151 20.34 14.26 5.60
N ALA A 152 21.51 13.71 5.30
CA ALA A 152 21.76 12.27 5.30
C ALA A 152 21.43 11.61 6.65
N ASP A 153 21.73 12.27 7.77
CA ASP A 153 21.40 11.79 9.13
C ASP A 153 19.88 11.59 9.32
N LEU A 154 19.07 12.51 8.80
CA LEU A 154 17.62 12.45 8.89
C LEU A 154 17.03 11.43 7.90
N ALA A 155 17.60 11.33 6.70
CA ALA A 155 17.21 10.31 5.73
C ALA A 155 17.48 8.89 6.25
N THR A 156 18.65 8.65 6.85
CA THR A 156 18.99 7.37 7.51
C THR A 156 18.04 7.08 8.66
N ARG A 157 17.68 8.08 9.46
CA ARG A 157 16.71 7.91 10.56
C ARG A 157 15.30 7.63 10.07
N ALA A 158 14.88 8.22 8.96
CA ALA A 158 13.60 7.91 8.32
C ALA A 158 13.58 6.47 7.79
N ALA A 159 14.66 6.05 7.14
CA ALA A 159 14.80 4.69 6.63
C ALA A 159 14.75 3.64 7.75
N SER A 160 15.36 3.90 8.91
CA SER A 160 15.32 2.97 10.04
C SER A 160 13.95 2.87 10.72
N LEU A 161 13.13 3.91 10.68
CA LEU A 161 11.77 3.90 11.24
C LEU A 161 10.75 3.24 10.32
N ARG A 162 10.98 3.27 9.00
CA ARG A 162 9.99 2.82 8.02
C ARG A 162 9.53 1.36 8.23
N PRO A 163 10.40 0.35 8.45
CA PRO A 163 9.95 -1.02 8.70
C PRO A 163 9.06 -1.15 9.94
N VAL A 164 9.31 -0.33 10.97
CA VAL A 164 8.51 -0.31 12.21
C VAL A 164 7.10 0.22 11.92
N TYR A 165 6.99 1.29 11.13
CA TYR A 165 5.68 1.85 10.77
C TYR A 165 4.91 0.96 9.80
N VAL A 166 5.59 0.30 8.84
CA VAL A 166 4.96 -0.69 7.97
C VAL A 166 4.44 -1.87 8.79
N LEU A 167 5.20 -2.34 9.79
CA LEU A 167 4.76 -3.43 10.67
C LEU A 167 3.50 -3.04 11.45
N ALA A 168 3.46 -1.81 12.01
CA ALA A 168 2.30 -1.32 12.73
C ALA A 168 1.08 -1.16 11.79
N ALA A 169 1.29 -0.61 10.59
CA ALA A 169 0.26 -0.50 9.55
C ALA A 169 -0.32 -1.87 9.17
N ALA A 170 0.55 -2.85 8.89
CA ALA A 170 0.15 -4.20 8.51
C ALA A 170 -0.66 -4.89 9.63
N ARG A 171 -0.25 -4.76 10.89
CA ARG A 171 -1.04 -5.26 12.03
C ARG A 171 -2.42 -4.60 12.11
N ALA A 172 -2.48 -3.30 11.88
CA ALA A 172 -3.75 -2.56 11.90
C ALA A 172 -4.66 -2.91 10.72
N LEU A 173 -4.09 -3.29 9.57
CA LEU A 173 -4.83 -3.83 8.42
C LEU A 173 -5.38 -5.23 8.73
N LEU A 174 -4.57 -6.11 9.33
CA LEU A 174 -5.01 -7.43 9.77
C LEU A 174 -6.15 -7.35 10.79
N GLY A 175 -6.06 -6.45 11.78
CA GLY A 175 -7.13 -6.23 12.76
C GLY A 175 -8.44 -5.72 12.15
N ARG A 176 -8.41 -5.17 10.93
CA ARG A 176 -9.59 -4.72 10.17
C ARG A 176 -10.05 -5.72 9.12
N GLY A 177 -9.48 -6.92 9.07
CA GLY A 177 -9.79 -7.94 8.05
C GLY A 177 -9.21 -7.64 6.67
N ARG A 178 -8.39 -6.60 6.52
CA ARG A 178 -7.75 -6.20 5.25
C ARG A 178 -6.41 -6.93 5.05
N ALA A 179 -6.43 -8.25 5.08
CA ALA A 179 -5.22 -9.06 5.10
C ALA A 179 -4.42 -9.00 3.78
N ALA A 180 -5.08 -8.93 2.62
CA ALA A 180 -4.41 -8.77 1.32
C ALA A 180 -3.60 -7.47 1.25
N ASP A 181 -4.16 -6.36 1.75
CA ASP A 181 -3.45 -5.07 1.83
C ASP A 181 -2.25 -5.15 2.79
N ALA A 182 -2.36 -5.91 3.88
CA ALA A 182 -1.26 -6.14 4.81
C ALA A 182 -0.11 -6.89 4.14
N VAL A 183 -0.41 -7.93 3.35
CA VAL A 183 0.60 -8.67 2.56
C VAL A 183 1.29 -7.72 1.57
N ALA A 184 0.51 -6.94 0.80
CA ALA A 184 1.04 -6.00 -0.18
C ALA A 184 1.97 -4.93 0.47
N ALA A 185 1.59 -4.41 1.65
CA ALA A 185 2.41 -3.45 2.37
C ALA A 185 3.74 -4.05 2.85
N ILE A 186 3.72 -5.29 3.36
CA ILE A 186 4.91 -6.01 3.81
C ILE A 186 5.84 -6.30 2.63
N ASP A 187 5.30 -6.84 1.53
CA ASP A 187 6.07 -7.20 0.34
C ASP A 187 6.67 -5.97 -0.35
N GLY A 188 5.93 -4.88 -0.41
CA GLY A 188 6.40 -3.62 -0.96
C GLY A 188 7.62 -3.10 -0.20
N GLU A 189 7.62 -3.19 1.13
CA GLU A 189 8.76 -2.75 1.93
C GLU A 189 9.95 -3.71 1.84
N ILE A 190 9.70 -5.03 1.84
CA ILE A 190 10.75 -6.04 1.64
C ILE A 190 11.44 -5.84 0.27
N SER A 191 10.66 -5.56 -0.78
CA SER A 191 11.19 -5.31 -2.12
C SER A 191 11.99 -4.00 -2.18
N ARG A 192 11.58 -2.98 -1.43
CA ARG A 192 12.21 -1.64 -1.44
C ARG A 192 13.53 -1.61 -0.69
N ALA A 193 13.59 -2.18 0.51
CA ALA A 193 14.74 -2.07 1.42
C ALA A 193 15.61 -3.34 1.43
N GLY A 194 15.17 -4.40 0.75
CA GLY A 194 15.66 -5.76 0.97
C GLY A 194 15.12 -6.32 2.30
N ALA A 195 15.12 -7.65 2.43
CA ALA A 195 14.93 -8.32 3.72
C ALA A 195 16.19 -8.12 4.59
N GLY A 196 16.46 -6.88 5.00
CA GLY A 196 17.61 -6.55 5.83
C GLY A 196 17.59 -7.35 7.13
N ALA A 197 18.77 -7.81 7.57
CA ALA A 197 18.94 -8.53 8.81
C ALA A 197 18.34 -7.72 9.99
N GLY A 198 17.35 -8.30 10.67
CA GLY A 198 16.68 -7.67 11.82
C GLY A 198 15.34 -7.00 11.52
N SER A 199 14.85 -6.97 10.28
CA SER A 199 13.48 -6.51 10.01
C SER A 199 12.45 -7.46 10.63
N PRO A 200 11.45 -6.97 11.39
CA PRO A 200 10.39 -7.80 11.96
C PRO A 200 9.31 -8.19 10.92
N LEU A 201 9.34 -7.61 9.72
CA LEU A 201 8.33 -7.78 8.68
C LEU A 201 8.20 -9.24 8.18
N PRO A 202 9.29 -9.98 7.90
CA PRO A 202 9.18 -11.38 7.49
C PRO A 202 8.54 -12.27 8.57
N GLY A 203 8.61 -11.87 9.84
CA GLY A 203 7.96 -12.59 10.94
C GLY A 203 6.43 -12.47 10.96
N LEU A 204 5.88 -11.38 10.41
CA LEU A 204 4.43 -11.13 10.32
C LEU A 204 3.81 -11.69 9.03
N LEU A 205 4.61 -11.82 7.96
CA LEU A 205 4.14 -12.24 6.64
C LEU A 205 3.39 -13.58 6.65
N PRO A 206 3.81 -14.64 7.38
CA PRO A 206 3.06 -15.90 7.42
C PRO A 206 1.62 -15.77 7.92
N ALA A 207 1.42 -14.98 8.99
CA ALA A 207 0.09 -14.72 9.54
C ALA A 207 -0.76 -13.90 8.56
N ALA A 208 -0.16 -12.93 7.86
CA ALA A 208 -0.85 -12.14 6.86
C ALA A 208 -1.28 -12.97 5.64
N LEU A 209 -0.41 -13.86 5.14
CA LEU A 209 -0.72 -14.77 4.03
C LEU A 209 -1.85 -15.74 4.38
N LEU A 210 -1.81 -16.34 5.57
CA LEU A 210 -2.88 -17.24 6.02
C LEU A 210 -4.22 -16.50 6.13
N ALA A 211 -4.21 -15.30 6.73
CA ALA A 211 -5.42 -14.49 6.87
C ALA A 211 -5.97 -14.06 5.50
N ALA A 212 -5.11 -13.67 4.56
CA ALA A 212 -5.51 -13.28 3.21
C ALA A 212 -6.09 -14.46 2.43
N GLY A 213 -5.44 -15.63 2.49
CA GLY A 213 -5.95 -16.85 1.86
C GLY A 213 -7.31 -17.29 2.42
N ARG A 214 -7.50 -17.24 3.76
CA ARG A 214 -8.80 -17.55 4.38
C ARG A 214 -9.89 -16.55 4.00
N ALA A 215 -9.58 -15.27 3.97
CA ALA A 215 -10.53 -14.23 3.56
C ALA A 215 -10.96 -14.41 2.10
N ALA A 216 -10.02 -14.77 1.22
CA ALA A 216 -10.31 -15.07 -0.18
C ALA A 216 -11.24 -16.30 -0.31
N LEU A 217 -10.96 -17.39 0.41
CA LEU A 217 -11.84 -18.57 0.42
C LEU A 217 -13.24 -18.26 0.97
N ALA A 218 -13.34 -17.45 2.03
CA ALA A 218 -14.63 -17.02 2.56
C ALA A 218 -15.44 -16.16 1.59
N ALA A 219 -14.78 -15.55 0.60
CA ALA A 219 -15.39 -14.78 -0.48
C ALA A 219 -15.63 -15.61 -1.75
N ASN A 220 -15.34 -16.92 -1.76
CA ASN A 220 -15.31 -17.77 -2.96
C ASN A 220 -14.41 -17.20 -4.07
N ASP A 221 -13.24 -16.67 -3.67
CA ASP A 221 -12.18 -16.22 -4.59
C ASP A 221 -10.98 -17.18 -4.49
N GLU A 222 -11.10 -18.31 -5.17
CA GLU A 222 -10.07 -19.35 -5.19
C GLU A 222 -8.81 -18.87 -5.92
N GLN A 223 -8.95 -17.95 -6.89
CA GLN A 223 -7.80 -17.38 -7.60
C GLN A 223 -6.90 -16.62 -6.63
N THR A 224 -7.45 -15.73 -5.81
CA THR A 224 -6.69 -15.00 -4.80
C THR A 224 -6.16 -15.92 -3.71
N ALA A 225 -6.93 -16.94 -3.28
CA ALA A 225 -6.46 -17.93 -2.31
C ALA A 225 -5.23 -18.71 -2.80
N ARG A 226 -5.18 -19.06 -4.10
CA ARG A 226 -4.03 -19.71 -4.77
C ARG A 226 -2.79 -18.82 -4.87
N LEU A 227 -2.92 -17.50 -4.73
CA LEU A 227 -1.75 -16.61 -4.66
C LEU A 227 -1.08 -16.66 -3.27
N TYR A 228 -1.86 -16.76 -2.20
CA TYR A 228 -1.34 -16.60 -0.84
C TYR A 228 -1.01 -17.91 -0.12
N LEU A 229 -1.87 -18.93 -0.22
CA LEU A 229 -1.71 -20.16 0.56
C LEU A 229 -0.50 -21.00 0.10
N PRO A 230 -0.25 -21.23 -1.21
CA PRO A 230 0.94 -21.96 -1.66
C PRO A 230 2.22 -21.23 -1.25
N ARG A 231 2.26 -19.91 -1.45
CA ARG A 231 3.39 -19.07 -1.05
C ARG A 231 3.73 -19.21 0.44
N LEU A 232 2.72 -19.28 1.30
CA LEU A 232 2.91 -19.53 2.74
C LEU A 232 3.57 -20.89 2.98
N VAL A 233 3.07 -21.95 2.34
CA VAL A 233 3.61 -23.31 2.51
C VAL A 233 5.04 -23.43 1.98
N ASP A 234 5.31 -22.83 0.83
CA ASP A 234 6.59 -22.95 0.12
C ASP A 234 7.68 -22.08 0.75
N SER A 235 7.34 -20.83 1.09
CA SER A 235 8.32 -19.87 1.62
C SER A 235 8.51 -19.99 3.14
N PHE A 236 7.55 -20.57 3.85
CA PHE A 236 7.57 -20.64 5.32
C PHE A 236 7.19 -22.04 5.86
N PRO A 237 7.79 -23.13 5.38
CA PRO A 237 7.32 -24.49 5.68
C PRO A 237 7.33 -24.85 7.17
N GLY A 238 8.24 -24.27 7.97
CA GLY A 238 8.38 -24.52 9.41
C GLY A 238 7.56 -23.60 10.33
N ARG A 239 6.73 -22.70 9.77
CA ARG A 239 5.90 -21.79 10.57
C ARG A 239 4.56 -22.45 10.95
N PRO A 240 4.01 -22.19 12.14
CA PRO A 240 2.77 -22.80 12.59
C PRO A 240 1.58 -22.46 11.68
N GLU A 241 1.61 -21.30 11.01
CA GLU A 241 0.59 -20.87 10.04
C GLU A 241 0.56 -21.73 8.77
N SER A 242 1.64 -22.45 8.46
CA SER A 242 1.73 -23.27 7.24
C SER A 242 0.91 -24.56 7.35
N GLN A 243 0.74 -25.11 8.55
CA GLN A 243 -0.09 -26.31 8.73
C GLN A 243 -1.56 -26.10 8.34
N PRO A 244 -2.27 -25.06 8.83
CA PRO A 244 -3.64 -24.82 8.37
C PRO A 244 -3.69 -24.46 6.88
N ALA A 245 -2.67 -23.81 6.32
CA ALA A 245 -2.61 -23.55 4.88
C ALA A 245 -2.50 -24.85 4.07
N ARG A 246 -1.69 -25.82 4.50
CA ARG A 246 -1.61 -27.16 3.90
C ARG A 246 -2.96 -27.87 3.95
N VAL A 247 -3.67 -27.79 5.08
CA VAL A 247 -5.03 -28.38 5.21
C VAL A 247 -5.99 -27.75 4.21
N LEU A 248 -6.01 -26.42 4.10
CA LEU A 248 -6.86 -25.72 3.13
C LEU A 248 -6.52 -26.11 1.69
N LEU A 249 -5.23 -26.16 1.35
CA LEU A 249 -4.76 -26.56 0.03
C LEU A 249 -4.99 -28.04 -0.28
N ALA A 250 -5.10 -28.90 0.73
CA ALA A 250 -5.37 -30.34 0.58
C ALA A 250 -6.87 -30.66 0.47
N THR A 251 -7.74 -29.66 0.51
CA THR A 251 -9.20 -29.87 0.45
C THR A 251 -9.58 -30.51 -0.89
N PRO A 252 -10.32 -31.62 -0.90
CA PRO A 252 -10.89 -32.20 -2.12
C PRO A 252 -11.68 -31.16 -2.92
N GLN A 253 -11.61 -31.22 -4.24
CA GLN A 253 -12.31 -30.28 -5.12
C GLN A 253 -13.54 -30.93 -5.76
N PRO A 254 -14.56 -30.15 -6.11
CA PRO A 254 -15.64 -30.65 -6.93
C PRO A 254 -15.15 -30.88 -8.36
N VAL A 255 -15.65 -31.95 -8.98
CA VAL A 255 -15.54 -32.20 -10.42
C VAL A 255 -16.95 -32.21 -10.98
N ALA A 256 -17.23 -31.26 -11.86
CA ALA A 256 -18.50 -31.12 -12.55
C ALA A 256 -18.37 -31.45 -14.03
N GLY A 257 -19.49 -31.66 -14.70
CA GLY A 257 -19.55 -31.82 -16.14
C GLY A 257 -20.96 -32.12 -16.62
N THR A 258 -21.12 -32.29 -17.93
CA THR A 258 -22.40 -32.57 -18.58
C THR A 258 -22.26 -33.79 -19.47
N LEU A 259 -23.10 -34.81 -19.28
CA LEU A 259 -23.17 -35.96 -20.17
C LEU A 259 -24.17 -35.74 -21.30
N VAL A 260 -23.72 -36.00 -22.53
CA VAL A 260 -24.54 -35.92 -23.74
C VAL A 260 -24.35 -37.16 -24.61
N GLN A 261 -25.36 -37.49 -25.40
CA GLN A 261 -25.22 -38.45 -26.50
C GLN A 261 -24.51 -37.80 -27.69
N ALA A 262 -24.15 -38.62 -28.69
CA ALA A 262 -23.50 -38.14 -29.92
C ALA A 262 -24.33 -37.10 -30.71
N ASP A 263 -25.65 -37.07 -30.54
CA ASP A 263 -26.55 -36.08 -31.14
C ASP A 263 -26.73 -34.82 -30.28
N GLY A 264 -26.01 -34.72 -29.15
CA GLY A 264 -26.08 -33.60 -28.22
C GLY A 264 -27.23 -33.68 -27.22
N THR A 265 -28.04 -34.74 -27.23
CA THR A 265 -29.12 -34.90 -26.25
C THR A 265 -28.56 -35.20 -24.85
N PRO A 266 -29.08 -34.55 -23.78
CA PRO A 266 -28.66 -34.84 -22.41
C PRO A 266 -28.88 -36.30 -21.98
N VAL A 267 -27.91 -36.85 -21.25
CA VAL A 267 -28.03 -38.17 -20.61
C VAL A 267 -28.45 -37.98 -19.16
N SER A 268 -29.75 -38.15 -18.88
CA SER A 268 -30.35 -37.90 -17.56
C SER A 268 -30.55 -39.17 -16.73
N GLY A 269 -30.50 -39.02 -15.40
CA GLY A 269 -30.80 -40.11 -14.46
C GLY A 269 -29.76 -41.23 -14.44
N THR A 270 -28.55 -40.97 -14.95
CA THR A 270 -27.47 -41.95 -15.06
C THR A 270 -26.44 -41.72 -13.96
N ALA A 271 -25.92 -42.80 -13.37
CA ALA A 271 -24.84 -42.71 -12.41
C ALA A 271 -23.49 -42.54 -13.13
N VAL A 272 -22.67 -41.63 -12.62
CA VAL A 272 -21.29 -41.43 -13.04
C VAL A 272 -20.35 -41.70 -11.88
N ARG A 273 -19.12 -42.12 -12.18
CA ARG A 273 -18.08 -42.22 -11.17
C ARG A 273 -16.71 -41.87 -11.71
N LEU A 274 -15.84 -41.39 -10.83
CA LEU A 274 -14.43 -41.20 -11.06
C LEU A 274 -13.65 -42.33 -10.39
N GLY A 275 -12.87 -43.07 -11.17
CA GLY A 275 -11.94 -44.09 -10.69
C GLY A 275 -10.53 -43.54 -10.55
N SER A 276 -9.90 -43.71 -9.37
CA SER A 276 -8.54 -43.21 -9.13
C SER A 276 -7.44 -44.19 -9.53
N HIS A 277 -7.79 -45.46 -9.75
CA HIS A 277 -6.88 -46.50 -10.18
C HIS A 277 -7.47 -47.19 -11.40
N PHE A 278 -6.71 -47.24 -12.47
CA PHE A 278 -7.13 -47.90 -13.70
C PHE A 278 -5.93 -48.54 -14.38
N ARG A 279 -6.19 -49.66 -15.06
CA ARG A 279 -5.23 -50.30 -15.95
C ARG A 279 -5.92 -50.74 -17.22
N GLN A 280 -5.23 -50.63 -18.35
CA GLN A 280 -5.72 -51.14 -19.62
C GLN A 280 -5.66 -52.67 -19.60
N VAL A 281 -6.74 -53.32 -20.05
CA VAL A 281 -6.83 -54.77 -20.21
C VAL A 281 -7.53 -55.08 -21.53
N GLY A 282 -6.79 -55.65 -22.49
CA GLY A 282 -7.30 -55.81 -23.85
C GLY A 282 -7.67 -54.47 -24.47
N ASN A 283 -8.91 -54.36 -24.97
CA ASN A 283 -9.45 -53.14 -25.59
C ASN A 283 -10.21 -52.25 -24.60
N GLY A 284 -10.11 -52.49 -23.28
CA GLY A 284 -10.84 -51.74 -22.25
C GLY A 284 -10.00 -51.45 -21.01
N TYR A 285 -10.68 -51.03 -19.94
CA TYR A 285 -10.05 -50.67 -18.66
C TYR A 285 -10.69 -51.45 -17.51
N ILE A 286 -9.85 -51.83 -16.55
CA ILE A 286 -10.31 -52.25 -15.22
C ILE A 286 -9.99 -51.12 -14.26
N THR A 287 -10.99 -50.65 -13.53
CA THR A 287 -10.86 -49.66 -12.46
C THR A 287 -10.95 -50.33 -11.09
N SER A 288 -10.35 -49.70 -10.07
CA SER A 288 -10.46 -50.14 -8.68
C SER A 288 -10.63 -48.97 -7.73
N GLN A 289 -11.12 -49.26 -6.52
CA GLN A 289 -11.37 -48.25 -5.48
C GLN A 289 -10.12 -47.42 -5.13
N PRO A 290 -10.31 -46.20 -4.59
CA PRO A 290 -11.60 -45.52 -4.32
C PRO A 290 -12.34 -45.04 -5.58
N TYR A 291 -13.68 -45.01 -5.48
CA TYR A 291 -14.57 -44.42 -6.49
C TYR A 291 -15.29 -43.20 -5.91
N TYR A 292 -15.51 -42.19 -6.74
CA TYR A 292 -16.26 -40.98 -6.37
C TYR A 292 -17.45 -40.83 -7.31
N THR A 293 -18.66 -40.92 -6.79
CA THR A 293 -19.88 -41.09 -7.58
C THR A 293 -20.76 -39.85 -7.57
N ALA A 294 -21.48 -39.61 -8.65
CA ALA A 294 -22.58 -38.67 -8.75
C ALA A 294 -23.69 -39.24 -9.65
N GLY A 295 -24.83 -38.57 -9.72
CA GLY A 295 -25.88 -38.84 -10.70
C GLY A 295 -26.08 -37.63 -11.60
N THR A 296 -26.48 -37.85 -12.85
CA THR A 296 -26.89 -36.77 -13.75
C THR A 296 -28.31 -36.31 -13.48
N ASP A 297 -28.53 -35.00 -13.59
CA ASP A 297 -29.86 -34.40 -13.52
C ASP A 297 -30.60 -34.45 -14.88
N GLY A 298 -31.73 -33.74 -14.99
CA GLY A 298 -32.52 -33.69 -16.22
C GLY A 298 -31.83 -32.99 -17.40
N GLY A 299 -30.81 -32.16 -17.13
CA GLY A 299 -29.95 -31.52 -18.12
C GLY A 299 -28.70 -32.33 -18.47
N GLY A 300 -28.50 -33.49 -17.83
CA GLY A 300 -27.29 -34.30 -17.98
C GLY A 300 -26.12 -33.82 -17.13
N ASP A 301 -26.33 -32.81 -16.29
CA ASP A 301 -25.28 -32.23 -15.45
C ASP A 301 -25.02 -33.10 -14.22
N PHE A 302 -23.75 -33.24 -13.86
CA PHE A 302 -23.34 -33.94 -12.65
C PHE A 302 -22.30 -33.13 -11.87
N THR A 303 -22.20 -33.40 -10.58
CA THR A 303 -21.12 -32.87 -9.73
C THR A 303 -20.71 -33.92 -8.71
N VAL A 304 -19.45 -34.36 -8.80
CA VAL A 304 -18.79 -35.17 -7.78
C VAL A 304 -18.20 -34.21 -6.75
N GLY A 305 -18.82 -34.12 -5.57
CA GLY A 305 -18.59 -33.00 -4.65
C GLY A 305 -17.22 -32.95 -3.96
N ALA A 306 -16.50 -34.07 -3.84
CA ALA A 306 -15.25 -34.12 -3.10
C ALA A 306 -14.28 -35.15 -3.71
N VAL A 307 -13.53 -34.73 -4.72
CA VAL A 307 -12.49 -35.54 -5.37
C VAL A 307 -11.13 -35.14 -4.81
N PRO A 308 -10.34 -36.09 -4.26
CA PRO A 308 -9.02 -35.78 -3.76
C PRO A 308 -8.09 -35.22 -4.84
N LEU A 309 -7.10 -34.46 -4.41
CA LEU A 309 -6.14 -33.84 -5.31
C LEU A 309 -5.26 -34.87 -6.01
N GLY A 310 -4.77 -34.50 -7.19
CA GLY A 310 -3.94 -35.35 -8.04
C GLY A 310 -4.76 -36.04 -9.13
N GLY A 311 -4.38 -37.27 -9.46
CA GLY A 311 -4.92 -38.01 -10.59
C GLY A 311 -3.80 -38.75 -11.33
N PRO A 312 -4.05 -39.20 -12.57
CA PRO A 312 -5.29 -39.02 -13.31
C PRO A 312 -6.45 -39.84 -12.74
N TYR A 313 -7.67 -39.29 -12.77
CA TYR A 313 -8.91 -40.04 -12.59
C TYR A 313 -9.56 -40.31 -13.94
N VAL A 314 -10.26 -41.43 -14.06
CA VAL A 314 -11.04 -41.75 -15.27
C VAL A 314 -12.52 -41.67 -15.00
N LEU A 315 -13.26 -41.12 -15.96
CA LEU A 315 -14.72 -41.03 -15.89
C LEU A 315 -15.36 -42.31 -16.42
N GLU A 316 -16.26 -42.87 -15.63
CA GLU A 316 -17.05 -44.04 -15.96
C GLU A 316 -18.54 -43.72 -15.82
N VAL A 317 -19.33 -44.30 -16.71
CA VAL A 317 -20.78 -44.14 -16.76
C VAL A 317 -21.44 -45.50 -16.52
N LEU A 318 -22.54 -45.50 -15.78
CA LEU A 318 -23.31 -46.72 -15.57
C LEU A 318 -24.21 -46.99 -16.78
N GLU A 319 -23.92 -48.08 -17.48
CA GLU A 319 -24.69 -48.63 -18.59
C GLU A 319 -25.41 -49.92 -18.16
N PRO A 320 -26.35 -50.47 -18.96
CA PRO A 320 -27.07 -51.70 -18.63
C PRO A 320 -26.15 -52.91 -18.34
N GLN A 321 -25.01 -52.98 -19.03
CA GLN A 321 -23.99 -54.03 -18.83
C GLN A 321 -23.06 -53.80 -17.62
N GLY A 322 -23.13 -52.64 -16.98
CA GLY A 322 -22.27 -52.24 -15.87
C GLY A 322 -21.55 -50.92 -16.12
N TRP A 323 -20.45 -50.70 -15.40
CA TRP A 323 -19.66 -49.48 -15.53
C TRP A 323 -18.76 -49.54 -16.76
N THR A 324 -18.85 -48.50 -17.60
CA THR A 324 -18.07 -48.37 -18.83
C THR A 324 -17.15 -47.15 -18.71
N THR A 325 -15.85 -47.33 -18.94
CA THR A 325 -14.88 -46.22 -19.04
C THR A 325 -15.03 -45.53 -20.39
N ILE A 326 -15.15 -44.20 -20.39
CA ILE A 326 -15.21 -43.43 -21.63
C ILE A 326 -13.79 -43.33 -22.20
N VAL A 327 -13.61 -43.80 -23.43
CA VAL A 327 -12.34 -43.80 -24.16
C VAL A 327 -12.41 -42.93 -25.42
N ASP A 328 -11.29 -42.35 -25.82
CA ASP A 328 -11.13 -41.60 -27.06
C ASP A 328 -10.94 -42.52 -28.27
N GLY A 329 -10.84 -41.94 -29.47
CA GLY A 329 -10.63 -42.68 -30.71
C GLY A 329 -9.29 -43.43 -30.80
N SER A 330 -8.39 -43.22 -29.84
CA SER A 330 -7.13 -43.96 -29.72
C SER A 330 -7.17 -45.07 -28.65
N GLY A 331 -8.32 -45.24 -27.98
CA GLY A 331 -8.53 -46.23 -26.93
C GLY A 331 -7.95 -45.84 -25.58
N HIS A 332 -7.53 -44.59 -25.37
CA HIS A 332 -7.14 -44.05 -24.07
C HIS A 332 -8.36 -43.44 -23.37
N PRO A 333 -8.36 -43.23 -22.03
CA PRO A 333 -9.49 -42.57 -21.37
C PRO A 333 -9.69 -41.16 -21.97
N ALA A 334 -10.91 -40.83 -22.40
CA ALA A 334 -11.18 -39.61 -23.16
C ALA A 334 -11.01 -38.33 -22.33
N HIS A 335 -11.22 -38.43 -21.02
CA HIS A 335 -11.22 -37.30 -20.10
C HIS A 335 -10.45 -37.65 -18.82
N PRO A 336 -9.11 -37.80 -18.87
CA PRO A 336 -8.33 -37.98 -17.67
C PRO A 336 -8.41 -36.70 -16.84
N VAL A 337 -8.94 -36.81 -15.63
CA VAL A 337 -9.13 -35.68 -14.73
C VAL A 337 -7.93 -35.57 -13.80
N THR A 338 -7.32 -34.39 -13.75
CA THR A 338 -6.39 -34.03 -12.69
C THR A 338 -7.02 -32.94 -11.84
N VAL A 339 -7.02 -33.13 -10.53
CA VAL A 339 -7.63 -32.23 -9.58
C VAL A 339 -6.53 -31.44 -8.87
N ASP A 340 -6.47 -30.15 -9.15
CA ASP A 340 -5.49 -29.25 -8.53
C ASP A 340 -6.08 -28.51 -7.33
N PRO A 341 -5.26 -28.13 -6.33
CA PRO A 341 -5.71 -27.34 -5.18
C PRO A 341 -6.52 -26.12 -5.60
N LEU A 342 -7.70 -25.94 -4.98
CA LEU A 342 -8.56 -24.77 -5.17
C LEU A 342 -8.90 -24.48 -6.64
N THR A 343 -8.93 -25.53 -7.48
CA THR A 343 -9.30 -25.46 -8.88
C THR A 343 -10.46 -26.42 -9.11
N PRO A 344 -11.71 -25.92 -9.13
CA PRO A 344 -12.83 -26.72 -9.59
C PRO A 344 -12.56 -27.24 -11.00
N VAL A 345 -12.87 -28.51 -11.26
CA VAL A 345 -12.76 -29.09 -12.60
C VAL A 345 -14.13 -29.08 -13.25
N ASP A 346 -14.20 -28.65 -14.49
CA ASP A 346 -15.39 -28.72 -15.35
C ASP A 346 -15.06 -29.52 -16.62
N LEU A 347 -15.73 -30.66 -16.76
CA LEU A 347 -15.70 -31.53 -17.94
C LEU A 347 -16.88 -31.16 -18.83
N THR A 348 -16.75 -30.05 -19.53
CA THR A 348 -17.81 -29.55 -20.39
C THR A 348 -18.02 -30.49 -21.58
N PHE A 349 -19.24 -31.03 -21.70
CA PHE A 349 -19.71 -31.98 -22.72
C PHE A 349 -18.86 -33.24 -22.88
N VAL A 350 -19.16 -34.23 -22.05
CA VAL A 350 -18.67 -35.59 -22.18
C VAL A 350 -19.64 -36.38 -23.04
N VAL A 351 -19.18 -36.83 -24.21
CA VAL A 351 -19.98 -37.62 -25.16
C VAL A 351 -19.90 -39.09 -24.79
N VAL A 352 -21.04 -39.72 -24.52
CA VAL A 352 -21.10 -41.17 -24.27
C VAL A 352 -21.05 -41.92 -25.61
N PRO A 353 -20.06 -42.80 -25.84
CA PRO A 353 -20.01 -43.62 -27.05
C PRO A 353 -21.16 -44.65 -27.02
N ARG A 354 -21.89 -44.77 -28.14
CA ARG A 354 -22.95 -45.79 -28.31
C ARG A 354 -22.35 -47.15 -28.65
#